data_AF-A0A7C5PTK5-F1
#
_entry.id   AF-A0A7C5PTK5-F1
#
_cell.length_a   1.000
_cell.length_b   1.000
_cell.length_c   1.000
_cell.angle_alpha   90.00
_cell.angle_beta   90.00
_cell.angle_gamma   90.00
#
_symmetry.space_group_name_H-M   'P 1'
#
loop_
_entity.id
_entity.type
_entity.pdbx_description
1 polymer ?
#
loop_
_entity_poly.entity_id
_entity_poly.type
_entity_poly.pdbx_seq_one_letter_code
_entity_poly.pdbx_strand_id
1 'polypeptide(L)'
;MPWPGCTGSRSAPRTSDCVRGRTDSDPGSSGTAPKWRDSRFGSVQAGRCGSAAWCISCRSWLLGGNSAIIRIYPAIVLLPYRADVQEDDTPFDPGETLPSKTRRKKDAEARQNLGIDLLGLPESDWRTLELPEELVLALREARHIRSNGARKRQFQYIGKLMRDIDPEPIRAHFEILRQRARRASQAHHRLEKWRDRIIGELDPAIDAFLSEQPSADRQHLRQLARRARREHEQGRPPRAARALFRYLRELEA
;
A
#
# COMPACT_ATOMS: atom_id res chain seq x y z
N MET A 1 62.01 -38.25 -0.60
CA MET A 1 61.76 -37.58 -1.89
C MET A 1 60.91 -36.33 -1.65
N PRO A 2 61.49 -35.14 -1.60
CA PRO A 2 60.76 -33.88 -1.75
C PRO A 2 61.12 -33.22 -3.09
N TRP A 3 60.11 -32.80 -3.86
CA TRP A 3 60.33 -31.93 -5.03
C TRP A 3 60.08 -30.47 -4.66
N PRO A 4 60.91 -29.52 -5.14
CA PRO A 4 60.92 -28.12 -4.71
C PRO A 4 60.04 -27.23 -5.60
N GLY A 5 59.78 -26.02 -5.09
CA GLY A 5 58.85 -25.05 -5.66
C GLY A 5 59.29 -24.37 -6.96
N CYS A 6 58.33 -23.64 -7.54
CA CYS A 6 58.55 -22.66 -8.58
C CYS A 6 57.78 -21.37 -8.25
N THR A 7 58.55 -20.35 -7.86
CA THR A 7 58.23 -18.93 -7.97
C THR A 7 58.09 -18.53 -9.44
N GLY A 8 57.09 -17.72 -9.78
CA GLY A 8 56.92 -17.26 -11.16
C GLY A 8 55.90 -16.13 -11.30
N SER A 9 56.36 -14.91 -11.02
CA SER A 9 55.74 -13.65 -11.40
C SER A 9 55.55 -13.54 -12.93
N ARG A 10 54.34 -13.21 -13.40
CA ARG A 10 54.13 -12.58 -14.72
C ARG A 10 52.93 -11.63 -14.67
N SER A 11 53.27 -10.36 -14.58
CA SER A 11 52.49 -9.19 -14.95
C SER A 11 52.32 -9.09 -16.47
N ALA A 12 51.11 -8.80 -16.94
CA ALA A 12 50.80 -8.33 -18.30
C ALA A 12 49.42 -7.59 -18.27
N PRO A 13 49.04 -6.77 -19.26
CA PRO A 13 49.14 -5.32 -19.17
C PRO A 13 47.78 -4.59 -19.10
N ARG A 14 47.86 -3.33 -18.66
CA ARG A 14 46.81 -2.31 -18.75
C ARG A 14 46.51 -2.00 -20.21
N THR A 15 45.25 -2.07 -20.61
CA THR A 15 44.75 -1.35 -21.78
C THR A 15 44.32 0.05 -21.35
N SER A 16 45.05 1.01 -21.88
CA SER A 16 44.82 2.44 -21.85
C SER A 16 43.72 2.86 -22.82
N ASP A 17 43.05 3.94 -22.44
CA ASP A 17 42.55 5.03 -23.29
C ASP A 17 41.48 4.75 -24.35
N CYS A 18 40.27 5.20 -24.03
CA CYS A 18 39.45 5.95 -24.97
C CYS A 18 39.03 7.27 -24.32
N VAL A 19 39.88 8.27 -24.51
CA VAL A 19 39.56 9.68 -24.35
C VAL A 19 38.55 10.09 -25.42
N ARG A 20 37.38 10.59 -25.02
CA ARG A 20 36.62 11.59 -25.78
C ARG A 20 36.05 12.59 -24.78
N GLY A 21 36.56 13.82 -24.87
CA GLY A 21 36.16 14.91 -24.00
C GLY A 21 35.01 15.77 -24.54
N ARG A 22 34.64 16.71 -23.65
CA ARG A 22 33.86 17.96 -23.84
C ARG A 22 32.35 17.78 -24.09
N THR A 23 31.45 18.55 -23.50
CA THR A 23 31.49 19.82 -22.72
C THR A 23 30.23 19.94 -21.87
N ASP A 24 30.30 20.77 -20.83
CA ASP A 24 29.22 21.21 -19.94
C ASP A 24 27.94 21.67 -20.66
N SER A 25 26.78 21.38 -20.06
CA SER A 25 25.60 22.25 -19.94
C SER A 25 24.48 21.54 -19.14
N ASP A 26 24.37 21.84 -17.85
CA ASP A 26 23.08 21.88 -17.13
C ASP A 26 22.42 23.24 -17.45
N PRO A 27 21.08 23.36 -17.56
CA PRO A 27 20.21 23.12 -16.40
C PRO A 27 18.77 22.63 -16.72
N GLY A 28 18.05 22.25 -15.65
CA GLY A 28 16.61 22.53 -15.60
C GLY A 28 15.71 21.32 -15.41
N SER A 29 15.48 20.98 -14.14
CA SER A 29 14.40 20.12 -13.69
C SER A 29 13.01 20.68 -14.01
N SER A 30 12.19 19.92 -14.74
CA SER A 30 10.75 19.84 -14.45
C SER A 30 10.25 18.44 -14.84
N GLY A 31 10.10 17.59 -13.83
CA GLY A 31 9.59 16.23 -13.99
C GLY A 31 8.10 16.27 -14.35
N THR A 32 7.79 15.90 -15.58
CA THR A 32 6.43 15.53 -15.99
C THR A 32 6.35 14.00 -16.07
N ALA A 33 5.32 13.45 -15.44
CA ALA A 33 5.08 12.02 -15.27
C ALA A 33 5.06 11.21 -16.58
N PRO A 34 5.47 9.92 -16.58
CA PRO A 34 5.39 9.07 -17.76
C PRO A 34 3.93 8.72 -18.08
N LYS A 35 3.50 9.17 -19.26
CA LYS A 35 2.23 8.86 -19.91
C LYS A 35 2.22 7.37 -20.29
N TRP A 36 1.44 6.55 -19.59
CA TRP A 36 1.16 5.18 -20.03
C TRP A 36 0.39 5.24 -21.36
N ARG A 37 1.06 4.80 -22.42
CA ARG A 37 0.54 4.77 -23.78
C ARG A 37 -0.33 3.52 -23.91
N ASP A 38 -1.63 3.73 -23.97
CA ASP A 38 -2.65 2.72 -24.19
C ASP A 38 -2.62 2.32 -25.68
N SER A 39 -1.78 1.34 -26.01
CA SER A 39 -1.62 0.81 -27.36
C SER A 39 -2.14 -0.62 -27.41
N ARG A 40 -3.46 -0.83 -27.29
CA ARG A 40 -4.10 -2.12 -27.60
C ARG A 40 -5.63 -2.02 -27.72
N PHE A 41 -6.12 -1.16 -28.60
CA PHE A 41 -7.47 -1.32 -29.17
C PHE A 41 -7.39 -1.03 -30.67
N GLY A 42 -7.02 -2.06 -31.43
CA GLY A 42 -7.23 -2.09 -32.87
C GLY A 42 -8.71 -2.34 -33.13
N SER A 43 -9.38 -1.33 -33.67
CA SER A 43 -10.72 -1.40 -34.23
C SER A 43 -10.75 -2.39 -35.40
N VAL A 44 -11.41 -3.54 -35.24
CA VAL A 44 -11.77 -4.40 -36.38
C VAL A 44 -13.10 -3.90 -36.93
N GLN A 45 -13.02 -3.25 -38.10
CA GLN A 45 -14.17 -2.90 -38.92
C GLN A 45 -14.87 -4.16 -39.43
N ALA A 46 -16.20 -4.09 -39.43
CA ALA A 46 -17.08 -5.08 -40.02
C ALA A 46 -16.85 -5.20 -41.54
N GLY A 47 -16.28 -6.32 -41.97
CA GLY A 47 -16.24 -6.74 -43.36
C GLY A 47 -17.36 -7.72 -43.66
N ARG A 48 -18.33 -7.30 -44.48
CA ARG A 48 -19.21 -8.22 -45.22
C ARG A 48 -18.35 -9.01 -46.21
N CYS A 49 -18.41 -10.34 -46.15
CA CYS A 49 -18.17 -11.19 -47.31
C CYS A 49 -19.29 -12.23 -47.37
N GLY A 50 -20.00 -12.24 -48.50
CA GLY A 50 -20.97 -13.25 -48.84
C GLY A 50 -20.31 -14.50 -49.41
N SER A 51 -21.20 -15.39 -49.88
CA SER A 51 -20.98 -16.65 -50.59
C SER A 51 -20.46 -17.86 -49.80
N ALA A 52 -21.43 -18.75 -49.57
CA ALA A 52 -21.37 -20.19 -49.44
C ALA A 52 -20.16 -20.89 -50.09
N ALA A 53 -19.52 -21.78 -49.34
CA ALA A 53 -19.38 -23.21 -49.66
C ALA A 53 -18.26 -23.87 -48.82
N TRP A 54 -18.66 -24.86 -48.00
CA TRP A 54 -17.85 -26.01 -47.52
C TRP A 54 -16.75 -25.72 -46.48
N CYS A 55 -16.53 -26.48 -45.41
CA CYS A 55 -16.81 -27.87 -45.04
C CYS A 55 -17.35 -27.92 -43.58
N ILE A 56 -18.44 -28.63 -43.24
CA ILE A 56 -18.59 -30.09 -43.13
C ILE A 56 -17.45 -30.74 -42.33
N SER A 57 -17.55 -30.74 -41.00
CA SER A 57 -17.16 -31.86 -40.13
C SER A 57 -17.50 -31.59 -38.66
N CYS A 58 -18.71 -31.99 -38.24
CA CYS A 58 -19.05 -32.41 -36.85
C CYS A 58 -20.54 -32.78 -36.76
N ARG A 59 -21.01 -33.63 -37.68
CA ARG A 59 -22.35 -34.22 -37.59
C ARG A 59 -22.34 -35.62 -38.17
N SER A 60 -21.70 -36.53 -37.44
CA SER A 60 -21.98 -37.95 -37.51
C SER A 60 -21.46 -38.54 -36.20
N TRP A 61 -22.38 -38.90 -35.32
CA TRP A 61 -22.28 -39.97 -34.32
C TRP A 61 -23.67 -40.08 -33.70
N LEU A 62 -24.58 -40.61 -34.51
CA LEU A 62 -25.87 -41.11 -34.10
C LEU A 62 -25.95 -42.52 -34.67
N LEU A 63 -26.26 -43.46 -33.77
CA LEU A 63 -26.73 -44.84 -34.00
C LEU A 63 -25.65 -45.93 -34.09
N GLY A 64 -25.33 -46.47 -32.92
CA GLY A 64 -24.72 -47.78 -32.70
C GLY A 64 -24.91 -48.16 -31.23
N GLY A 65 -26.14 -48.56 -30.87
CA GLY A 65 -26.54 -48.78 -29.48
C GLY A 65 -25.89 -50.00 -28.83
N ASN A 66 -25.71 -49.95 -27.51
CA ASN A 66 -26.03 -51.10 -26.69
C ASN A 66 -26.60 -50.65 -25.33
N SER A 67 -27.75 -51.22 -25.05
CA SER A 67 -28.66 -50.91 -23.97
C SER A 67 -28.16 -51.48 -22.65
N ALA A 68 -27.56 -50.66 -21.80
CA ALA A 68 -27.49 -50.88 -20.35
C ALA A 68 -26.65 -49.78 -19.71
N ILE A 69 -27.31 -48.75 -19.17
CA ILE A 69 -26.99 -47.91 -17.99
C ILE A 69 -28.00 -46.74 -18.01
N ILE A 70 -29.29 -47.07 -18.14
CA ILE A 70 -30.38 -46.19 -17.74
C ILE A 70 -31.23 -47.06 -16.81
N ARG A 71 -30.69 -47.34 -15.62
CA ARG A 71 -31.44 -48.06 -14.60
C ARG A 71 -30.87 -47.90 -13.18
N ILE A 72 -30.36 -46.71 -12.85
CA ILE A 72 -30.15 -46.29 -11.46
C ILE A 72 -30.44 -44.80 -11.33
N TYR A 73 -31.65 -44.39 -11.70
CA TYR A 73 -32.32 -43.32 -10.95
C TYR A 73 -33.48 -44.02 -10.27
N PRO A 74 -33.36 -44.38 -8.97
CA PRO A 74 -34.52 -44.85 -8.23
C PRO A 74 -35.57 -43.74 -8.27
N ALA A 75 -36.82 -44.15 -8.40
CA ALA A 75 -38.00 -43.30 -8.35
C ALA A 75 -37.88 -42.29 -7.19
N ILE A 76 -37.42 -41.08 -7.51
CA ILE A 76 -37.69 -39.91 -6.70
C ILE A 76 -39.18 -39.70 -6.92
N VAL A 77 -39.91 -40.27 -5.96
CA VAL A 77 -41.29 -40.02 -5.63
C VAL A 77 -41.63 -38.59 -6.03
N LEU A 78 -42.55 -38.48 -7.00
CA LEU A 78 -43.42 -37.32 -7.15
C LEU A 78 -44.19 -37.18 -5.84
N LEU A 79 -43.52 -36.61 -4.82
CA LEU A 79 -44.22 -35.92 -3.77
C LEU A 79 -44.98 -34.81 -4.50
N PRO A 80 -46.30 -34.68 -4.28
CA PRO A 80 -46.97 -33.47 -4.72
C PRO A 80 -46.21 -32.33 -4.05
N TYR A 81 -45.57 -31.49 -4.86
CA TYR A 81 -45.18 -30.16 -4.42
C TYR A 81 -46.49 -29.50 -3.99
N ARG A 82 -46.80 -29.65 -2.70
CA ARG A 82 -47.96 -29.05 -2.07
C ARG A 82 -47.62 -27.58 -1.99
N ALA A 83 -48.11 -26.84 -2.99
CA ALA A 83 -48.02 -25.40 -3.07
C ALA A 83 -48.95 -24.78 -2.02
N ASP A 84 -48.63 -25.00 -0.75
CA ASP A 84 -49.08 -24.10 0.31
C ASP A 84 -47.99 -23.02 0.43
N VAL A 85 -47.85 -22.22 -0.64
CA VAL A 85 -47.14 -20.94 -0.56
C VAL A 85 -48.09 -20.05 0.22
N GLN A 86 -47.88 -19.97 1.53
CA GLN A 86 -48.44 -18.88 2.31
C GLN A 86 -47.81 -17.62 1.71
N GLU A 87 -48.58 -16.89 0.89
CA GLU A 87 -48.27 -15.51 0.55
C GLU A 87 -48.40 -14.73 1.85
N ASP A 88 -47.34 -14.73 2.65
CA ASP A 88 -47.20 -13.79 3.74
C ASP A 88 -47.10 -12.42 3.08
N ASP A 89 -48.25 -11.77 2.91
CA ASP A 89 -48.41 -10.35 2.60
C ASP A 89 -47.88 -9.53 3.79
N THR A 90 -46.59 -9.68 4.11
CA THR A 90 -45.89 -8.74 4.98
C THR A 90 -45.86 -7.42 4.23
N PRO A 91 -46.50 -6.35 4.73
CA PRO A 91 -46.41 -5.04 4.10
C PRO A 91 -44.93 -4.69 3.95
N PHE A 92 -44.48 -4.57 2.72
CA PHE A 92 -43.14 -4.09 2.39
C PHE A 92 -43.02 -2.68 2.97
N ASP A 93 -42.39 -2.54 4.13
CA ASP A 93 -42.08 -1.25 4.73
C ASP A 93 -41.05 -0.55 3.83
N PRO A 94 -41.42 0.50 3.07
CA PRO A 94 -40.52 1.15 2.12
C PRO A 94 -39.45 2.01 2.83
N GLY A 95 -39.41 2.03 4.16
CA GLY A 95 -38.41 2.75 4.95
C GLY A 95 -37.00 2.16 4.90
N GLU A 96 -36.85 0.85 4.65
CA GLU A 96 -35.53 0.20 4.53
C GLU A 96 -35.08 0.14 3.06
N THR A 97 -34.47 1.22 2.58
CA THR A 97 -33.78 1.22 1.29
C THR A 97 -32.63 0.21 1.31
N LEU A 98 -32.87 -0.98 0.75
CA LEU A 98 -31.85 -2.01 0.51
C LEU A 98 -30.61 -1.36 -0.11
N PRO A 99 -29.41 -1.54 0.49
CA PRO A 99 -28.21 -0.88 0.00
C PRO A 99 -27.92 -1.28 -1.44
N SER A 100 -27.63 -0.28 -2.28
CA SER A 100 -27.35 -0.50 -3.70
C SER A 100 -26.23 -1.55 -3.89
N LYS A 101 -26.30 -2.32 -5.00
CA LYS A 101 -25.28 -3.34 -5.33
C LYS A 101 -23.85 -2.78 -5.25
N THR A 102 -23.67 -1.52 -5.65
CA THR A 102 -22.40 -0.79 -5.58
C THR A 102 -21.95 -0.52 -4.14
N ARG A 103 -22.86 -0.13 -3.24
CA ARG A 103 -22.54 0.11 -1.82
C ARG A 103 -22.10 -1.17 -1.12
N ARG A 104 -22.83 -2.27 -1.30
CA ARG A 104 -22.47 -3.59 -0.75
C ARG A 104 -21.08 -4.05 -1.17
N LYS A 105 -20.73 -3.81 -2.44
CA LYS A 105 -19.38 -4.11 -2.95
C LYS A 105 -18.31 -3.24 -2.27
N LYS A 106 -18.53 -1.93 -2.17
CA LYS A 106 -17.60 -1.00 -1.51
C LYS A 106 -17.41 -1.35 -0.03
N ASP A 107 -18.48 -1.71 0.68
CA ASP A 107 -18.40 -2.07 2.09
C ASP A 107 -17.60 -3.36 2.29
N ALA A 108 -17.80 -4.36 1.42
CA ALA A 108 -17.01 -5.59 1.42
C ALA A 108 -15.52 -5.34 1.15
N GLU A 109 -15.21 -4.49 0.16
CA GLU A 109 -13.84 -4.08 -0.15
C GLU A 109 -13.21 -3.29 1.02
N ALA A 110 -13.97 -2.40 1.67
CA ALA A 110 -13.51 -1.63 2.81
C ALA A 110 -13.17 -2.51 4.03
N ARG A 111 -13.97 -3.55 4.30
CA ARG A 111 -13.68 -4.53 5.37
C ARG A 111 -12.45 -5.38 5.05
N GLN A 112 -12.31 -5.81 3.80
CA GLN A 112 -11.12 -6.55 3.37
C GLN A 112 -9.85 -5.69 3.50
N ASN A 113 -9.89 -4.44 3.04
CA ASN A 113 -8.75 -3.53 3.13
C ASN A 113 -8.36 -3.26 4.58
N LEU A 114 -9.34 -3.06 5.47
CA LEU A 114 -9.07 -2.91 6.90
C LEU A 114 -8.40 -4.15 7.50
N GLY A 115 -8.80 -5.36 7.07
CA GLY A 115 -8.13 -6.60 7.46
C GLY A 115 -6.70 -6.71 6.91
N ILE A 116 -6.43 -6.18 5.72
CA ILE A 116 -5.08 -6.11 5.15
C ILE A 116 -4.22 -5.09 5.91
N ASP A 117 -4.79 -3.95 6.29
CA ASP A 117 -4.09 -2.90 7.05
C ASP A 117 -3.57 -3.42 8.40
N LEU A 118 -4.27 -4.39 9.02
CA LEU A 118 -3.83 -5.06 10.25
C LEU A 118 -2.46 -5.74 10.10
N LEU A 119 -2.06 -6.16 8.89
CA LEU A 119 -0.75 -6.76 8.66
C LEU A 119 0.42 -5.80 8.96
N GLY A 120 0.17 -4.50 8.84
CA GLY A 120 1.13 -3.45 9.14
C GLY A 120 1.31 -3.17 10.64
N LEU A 121 0.41 -3.68 11.48
CA LEU A 121 0.49 -3.50 12.94
C LEU A 121 1.33 -4.60 13.60
N PRO A 122 2.06 -4.32 14.70
CA PRO A 122 2.73 -5.34 15.49
C PRO A 122 1.72 -6.32 16.13
N GLU A 123 2.16 -7.54 16.44
CA GLU A 123 1.27 -8.56 17.05
C GLU A 123 0.74 -8.15 18.43
N SER A 124 1.42 -7.22 19.11
CA SER A 124 0.94 -6.63 20.38
C SER A 124 -0.42 -5.94 20.21
N ASP A 125 -0.63 -5.29 19.07
CA ASP A 125 -1.85 -4.53 18.80
C ASP A 125 -3.00 -5.48 18.47
N TRP A 126 -2.72 -6.62 17.83
CA TRP A 126 -3.71 -7.67 17.58
C TRP A 126 -4.27 -8.25 18.89
N ARG A 127 -3.42 -8.41 19.92
CA ARG A 127 -3.84 -8.86 21.25
C ARG A 127 -4.67 -7.80 21.97
N THR A 128 -4.29 -6.53 21.84
CA THR A 128 -5.01 -5.40 22.44
C THR A 128 -6.42 -5.24 21.83
N LEU A 129 -6.57 -5.58 20.55
CA LEU A 129 -7.84 -5.56 19.83
C LEU A 129 -8.72 -6.80 20.07
N GLU A 130 -8.25 -7.76 20.87
CA GLU A 130 -8.97 -9.01 21.17
C GLU A 130 -9.48 -9.73 19.90
N LEU A 131 -8.65 -9.75 18.85
CA LEU A 131 -9.04 -10.36 17.58
C LEU A 131 -9.26 -11.88 17.73
N PRO A 132 -10.25 -12.47 17.03
CA PRO A 132 -10.45 -13.91 17.02
C PRO A 132 -9.21 -14.67 16.59
N GLU A 133 -8.96 -15.83 17.20
CA GLU A 133 -7.76 -16.63 16.96
C GLU A 133 -7.61 -17.00 15.47
N GLU A 134 -8.70 -17.35 14.79
CA GLU A 134 -8.71 -17.65 13.36
C GLU A 134 -8.17 -16.49 12.52
N LEU A 135 -8.54 -15.25 12.85
CA LEU A 135 -8.05 -14.06 12.16
C LEU A 135 -6.55 -13.84 12.45
N VAL A 136 -6.12 -14.00 13.69
CA VAL A 136 -4.71 -13.86 14.07
C VAL A 136 -3.83 -14.88 13.34
N LEU A 137 -4.26 -16.14 13.25
CA LEU A 137 -3.58 -17.18 12.49
C LEU A 137 -3.51 -16.83 11.00
N ALA A 138 -4.63 -16.36 10.42
CA ALA A 138 -4.67 -15.94 9.02
C ALA A 138 -3.72 -14.76 8.73
N LEU A 139 -3.59 -13.80 9.65
CA LEU A 139 -2.68 -12.66 9.56
C LEU A 139 -1.20 -13.09 9.65
N ARG A 140 -0.87 -14.02 10.55
CA ARG A 140 0.48 -14.59 10.64
C ARG A 140 0.88 -15.29 9.35
N GLU A 141 0.01 -16.17 8.84
CA GLU A 141 0.25 -16.88 7.59
C GLU A 141 0.46 -15.91 6.41
N ALA A 142 -0.34 -14.84 6.33
CA ALA A 142 -0.21 -13.82 5.30
C ALA A 142 1.15 -13.08 5.28
N ARG A 143 1.89 -13.06 6.41
CA ARG A 143 3.26 -12.52 6.47
C ARG A 143 4.30 -13.45 5.84
N HIS A 144 4.08 -14.76 5.91
CA HIS A 144 5.02 -15.76 5.40
C HIS A 144 4.84 -16.02 3.90
N ILE A 145 3.63 -15.84 3.35
CA ILE A 145 3.35 -16.06 1.93
C ILE A 145 4.12 -15.07 1.04
N ARG A 146 4.98 -15.60 0.16
CA ARG A 146 5.75 -14.81 -0.82
C ARG A 146 5.09 -14.73 -2.21
N SER A 147 4.27 -15.73 -2.58
CA SER A 147 3.62 -15.76 -3.89
C SER A 147 2.44 -14.80 -3.96
N ASN A 148 2.41 -13.95 -5.00
CA ASN A 148 1.35 -12.97 -5.20
C ASN A 148 -0.04 -13.61 -5.34
N GLY A 149 -0.13 -14.78 -6.00
CA GLY A 149 -1.39 -15.50 -6.18
C GLY A 149 -1.92 -16.07 -4.86
N ALA A 150 -1.06 -16.71 -4.07
CA ALA A 150 -1.41 -17.21 -2.75
C ALA A 150 -1.77 -16.08 -1.79
N ARG A 151 -1.03 -14.97 -1.82
CA ARG A 151 -1.29 -13.79 -0.98
C ARG A 151 -2.65 -13.18 -1.27
N LYS A 152 -3.02 -13.04 -2.55
CA LYS A 152 -4.34 -12.54 -2.94
C LYS A 152 -5.48 -13.41 -2.40
N ARG A 153 -5.35 -14.75 -2.47
CA ARG A 153 -6.32 -15.69 -1.90
C ARG A 153 -6.39 -15.58 -0.37
N GLN A 154 -5.24 -15.44 0.28
CA GLN A 154 -5.18 -15.23 1.73
C GLN A 154 -5.87 -13.92 2.13
N PHE A 155 -5.68 -12.84 1.39
CA PHE A 155 -6.37 -11.57 1.63
C PHE A 155 -7.89 -11.68 1.44
N GLN A 156 -8.35 -12.49 0.49
CA GLN A 156 -9.78 -12.78 0.33
C GLN A 156 -10.33 -13.59 1.51
N TYR A 157 -9.55 -14.56 2.02
CA TYR A 157 -9.91 -15.31 3.21
C TYR A 157 -9.98 -14.42 4.46
N ILE A 158 -9.00 -13.53 4.67
CA ILE A 158 -9.06 -12.49 5.71
C ILE A 158 -10.32 -11.62 5.52
N GLY A 159 -10.62 -11.21 4.28
CA GLY A 159 -11.84 -10.45 3.97
C GLY A 159 -13.14 -11.22 4.21
N LYS A 160 -13.12 -12.56 4.23
CA LYS A 160 -14.24 -13.40 4.66
C LYS A 160 -14.39 -13.34 6.18
N LEU A 161 -13.30 -13.58 6.93
CA LEU A 161 -13.29 -13.54 8.40
C LEU A 161 -13.72 -12.16 8.95
N MET A 162 -13.30 -11.08 8.29
CA MET A 162 -13.68 -9.70 8.63
C MET A 162 -15.18 -9.39 8.47
N ARG A 163 -15.99 -10.29 7.89
CA ARG A 163 -17.44 -10.08 7.78
C ARG A 163 -18.18 -10.41 9.07
N ASP A 164 -17.61 -11.30 9.87
CA ASP A 164 -18.19 -11.85 11.09
C ASP A 164 -17.72 -11.06 12.33
N ILE A 165 -16.83 -10.08 12.14
CA ILE A 165 -16.23 -9.25 13.18
C ILE A 165 -16.76 -7.82 13.07
N ASP A 166 -17.01 -7.18 14.20
CA ASP A 166 -17.30 -5.74 14.25
C ASP A 166 -16.05 -4.93 13.83
N PRO A 167 -16.09 -4.16 12.73
CA PRO A 167 -14.95 -3.37 12.29
C PRO A 167 -14.70 -2.12 13.15
N GLU A 168 -15.66 -1.69 14.00
CA GLU A 168 -15.59 -0.39 14.68
C GLU A 168 -14.41 -0.27 15.66
N PRO A 169 -14.12 -1.24 16.56
CA PRO A 169 -12.96 -1.17 17.45
C PRO A 169 -11.64 -1.08 16.69
N ILE A 170 -11.53 -1.80 15.56
CA ILE A 170 -10.34 -1.78 14.72
C ILE A 170 -10.17 -0.40 14.07
N ARG A 171 -11.26 0.19 13.55
CA ARG A 171 -11.24 1.56 12.99
C ARG A 171 -10.81 2.59 14.03
N ALA A 172 -11.39 2.51 15.23
CA ALA A 172 -11.06 3.41 16.32
C ALA A 172 -9.57 3.33 16.69
N HIS A 173 -9.01 2.12 16.75
CA HIS A 173 -7.59 1.92 17.01
C HIS A 173 -6.70 2.55 15.92
N PHE A 174 -7.02 2.34 14.64
CA PHE A 174 -6.31 3.01 13.55
C PHE A 174 -6.42 4.53 13.61
N GLU A 175 -7.57 5.08 14.01
CA GLU A 175 -7.72 6.53 14.15
C GLU A 175 -6.87 7.07 15.30
N ILE A 176 -6.75 6.37 16.43
CA ILE A 176 -5.83 6.75 17.52
C ILE A 176 -4.38 6.81 17.00
N LEU A 177 -3.94 5.81 16.23
CA LEU A 177 -2.60 5.79 15.63
C LEU A 177 -2.40 6.96 14.66
N ARG A 178 -3.39 7.22 13.79
CA ARG A 178 -3.36 8.36 12.86
C ARG A 178 -3.32 9.69 13.59
N GLN A 179 -4.08 9.84 14.67
CA GLN A 179 -4.07 11.05 15.49
C GLN A 179 -2.71 11.26 16.14
N ARG A 180 -2.09 10.21 16.70
CA ARG A 180 -0.73 10.28 17.25
C ARG A 180 0.28 10.72 16.18
N ALA A 181 0.23 10.12 14.99
CA ALA A 181 1.09 10.50 13.87
C ALA A 181 0.87 11.95 13.44
N ARG A 182 -0.39 12.38 13.29
CA ARG A 182 -0.73 13.78 12.96
C ARG A 182 -0.19 14.75 14.00
N ARG A 183 -0.36 14.46 15.30
CA ARG A 183 0.19 15.29 16.40
C ARG A 183 1.71 15.38 16.33
N ALA A 184 2.39 14.27 16.11
CA ALA A 184 3.85 14.23 15.94
C ALA A 184 4.31 15.06 14.73
N SER A 185 3.63 14.95 13.58
CA SER A 185 3.92 15.77 12.39
C SER A 185 3.64 17.26 12.62
N GLN A 186 2.57 17.60 13.32
CA GLN A 186 2.26 18.99 13.68
C GLN A 186 3.31 19.59 14.60
N ALA A 187 3.73 18.86 15.64
CA ALA A 187 4.83 19.26 16.51
C ALA A 187 6.13 19.45 15.72
N HIS A 188 6.47 18.50 14.84
CA HIS A 188 7.63 18.62 13.95
C HIS A 188 7.58 19.90 13.10
N HIS A 189 6.46 20.18 12.44
CA HIS A 189 6.30 21.39 11.63
C HIS A 189 6.32 22.69 12.45
N ARG A 190 5.82 22.66 13.69
CA ARG A 190 5.94 23.79 14.62
C ARG A 190 7.41 24.11 14.91
N LEU A 191 8.21 23.08 15.20
CA LEU A 191 9.65 23.24 15.44
C LEU A 191 10.41 23.70 14.19
N GLU A 192 10.02 23.24 12.99
CA GLU A 192 10.59 23.72 11.74
C GLU A 192 10.32 25.21 11.52
N LYS A 193 9.07 25.65 11.74
CA LYS A 193 8.71 27.08 11.67
C LYS A 193 9.53 27.91 12.66
N TRP A 194 9.69 27.43 13.89
CA TRP A 194 10.52 28.10 14.88
C TRP A 194 11.99 28.19 14.47
N ARG A 195 12.57 27.10 13.97
CA ARG A 195 13.93 27.07 13.43
C ARG A 195 14.10 28.14 12.34
N ASP A 196 13.22 28.15 11.35
CA ASP A 196 13.34 29.05 10.20
C ASP A 196 13.15 30.51 10.61
N ARG A 197 12.21 30.77 11.53
CA ARG A 197 11.98 32.09 12.12
C ARG A 197 13.20 32.58 12.92
N ILE A 198 13.80 31.74 13.76
CA ILE A 198 14.99 32.08 14.57
C ILE A 198 16.19 32.37 13.67
N ILE A 199 16.37 31.64 12.56
CA ILE A 199 17.47 31.89 11.62
C ILE A 199 17.26 33.22 10.87
N GLY A 200 16.03 33.53 10.49
CA GLY A 200 15.68 34.76 9.76
C GLY A 200 15.73 36.02 10.62
N GLU A 201 15.05 36.01 11.76
CA GLU A 201 14.84 37.19 12.62
C GLU A 201 15.94 37.34 13.68
N LEU A 202 16.61 36.26 14.11
CA LEU A 202 17.56 36.24 15.24
C LEU A 202 16.90 36.64 16.57
N ASP A 203 17.29 37.77 17.15
CA ASP A 203 16.95 38.14 18.53
C ASP A 203 15.44 38.27 18.79
N PRO A 204 14.64 38.94 17.94
CA PRO A 204 13.19 39.05 18.14
C PRO A 204 12.47 37.69 18.17
N ALA A 205 12.90 36.75 17.32
CA ALA A 205 12.33 35.39 17.31
C ALA A 205 12.78 34.56 18.50
N ILE A 206 14.02 34.73 18.96
CA ILE A 206 14.51 34.10 20.18
C ILE A 206 13.73 34.62 21.39
N ASP A 207 13.44 35.92 21.46
CA ASP A 207 12.62 36.51 22.52
C ASP A 207 11.19 35.96 22.53
N ALA A 208 10.57 35.87 21.35
CA ALA A 208 9.25 35.25 21.20
C ALA A 208 9.27 33.77 21.63
N PHE A 209 10.30 33.01 21.26
CA PHE A 209 10.44 31.61 21.67
C PHE A 209 10.65 31.46 23.18
N LEU A 210 11.47 32.31 23.80
CA LEU A 210 11.72 32.30 25.24
C LEU A 210 10.46 32.63 26.05
N SER A 211 9.53 33.39 25.48
CA SER A 211 8.23 33.64 26.12
C SER A 211 7.36 32.38 26.20
N GLU A 212 7.47 31.48 25.21
CA GLU A 212 6.79 30.18 25.22
C GLU A 212 7.56 29.14 26.05
N GLN A 213 8.89 29.18 26.01
CA GLN A 213 9.78 28.23 26.69
C GLN A 213 10.87 28.95 27.51
N PRO A 214 10.58 29.33 28.77
CA PRO A 214 11.52 30.07 29.61
C PRO A 214 12.79 29.30 30.00
N SER A 215 12.77 27.97 29.90
CA SER A 215 13.90 27.10 30.24
C SER A 215 15.00 27.05 29.17
N ALA A 216 14.80 27.68 28.02
CA ALA A 216 15.77 27.64 26.92
C ALA A 216 16.96 28.58 27.18
N ASP A 217 18.16 28.14 26.77
CA ASP A 217 19.37 28.97 26.84
C ASP A 217 19.41 29.95 25.65
N ARG A 218 19.15 31.21 25.97
CA ARG A 218 19.21 32.33 25.03
C ARG A 218 20.54 32.41 24.28
N GLN A 219 21.66 32.25 24.99
CA GLN A 219 22.99 32.39 24.38
C GLN A 219 23.24 31.24 23.41
N HIS A 220 22.87 30.02 23.78
CA HIS A 220 23.00 28.86 22.91
C HIS A 220 22.18 28.99 21.62
N LEU A 221 20.91 29.40 21.73
CA LEU A 221 20.05 29.66 20.57
C LEU A 221 20.66 30.70 19.63
N ARG A 222 21.17 31.80 20.17
CA ARG A 222 21.79 32.87 19.38
C ARG A 222 23.05 32.41 18.65
N GLN A 223 23.88 31.59 19.29
CA GLN A 223 25.08 31.02 18.66
C GLN A 223 24.72 30.10 17.49
N LEU A 224 23.75 29.21 17.69
CA LEU A 224 23.27 28.29 16.65
C LEU A 224 22.63 29.03 15.49
N ALA A 225 21.78 30.03 15.76
CA ALA A 225 21.09 30.81 14.74
C ALA A 225 22.07 31.58 13.84
N ARG A 226 23.04 32.29 14.44
CA ARG A 226 24.08 33.02 13.68
C ARG A 226 24.94 32.08 12.84
N ARG A 227 25.29 30.90 13.37
CA ARG A 227 26.04 29.90 12.61
C ARG A 227 25.23 29.35 11.45
N ALA A 228 23.96 29.03 11.67
CA ALA A 228 23.06 28.55 10.63
C ALA A 228 22.86 29.58 9.50
N ARG A 229 22.71 30.85 9.86
CA ARG A 229 22.62 31.95 8.89
C ARG A 229 23.88 32.07 8.04
N ARG A 230 25.06 32.05 8.66
CA ARG A 230 26.36 32.06 7.93
C ARG A 230 26.53 30.83 7.04
N GLU A 231 26.13 29.65 7.49
CA GLU A 231 26.19 28.43 6.67
C GLU A 231 25.27 28.53 5.45
N HIS A 232 24.06 29.08 5.62
CA HIS A 232 23.11 29.34 4.53
C HIS A 232 23.64 30.37 3.52
N GLU A 233 24.16 31.50 4.00
CA GLU A 233 24.77 32.55 3.17
C GLU A 233 25.99 32.03 2.38
N GLN A 234 26.72 31.07 2.92
CA GLN A 234 27.90 30.44 2.28
C GLN A 234 27.56 29.23 1.40
N GLY A 235 26.27 28.88 1.23
CA GLY A 235 25.85 27.69 0.47
C GLY A 235 26.37 26.37 1.06
N ARG A 236 26.71 26.35 2.35
CA ARG A 236 27.26 25.18 3.04
C ARG A 236 26.14 24.23 3.50
N PRO A 237 26.45 22.95 3.73
CA PRO A 237 25.49 22.02 4.30
C PRO A 237 24.93 22.54 5.64
N PRO A 238 23.61 22.46 5.89
CA PRO A 238 22.95 23.12 7.02
C PRO A 238 23.14 22.35 8.35
N ARG A 239 24.38 22.25 8.82
CA ARG A 239 24.73 21.51 10.04
C ARG A 239 24.21 22.22 11.28
N ALA A 240 24.35 23.54 11.35
CA ALA A 240 23.90 24.34 12.48
C ALA A 240 22.36 24.43 12.54
N ALA A 241 21.67 24.50 11.40
CA ALA A 241 20.21 24.48 11.38
C ALA A 241 19.65 23.13 11.89
N ARG A 242 20.31 22.01 11.54
CA ARG A 242 19.98 20.68 12.10
C ARG A 242 20.29 20.59 13.60
N ALA A 243 21.37 21.22 14.06
CA ALA A 243 21.68 21.31 15.49
C ALA A 243 20.64 22.13 16.26
N LEU A 244 20.22 23.27 15.70
CA LEU A 244 19.14 24.09 16.25
C LEU A 244 17.84 23.30 16.37
N PHE A 245 17.42 22.58 15.32
CA PHE A 245 16.22 21.76 15.38
C PHE A 245 16.29 20.68 16.47
N ARG A 246 17.44 20.00 16.63
CA ARG A 246 17.64 19.00 17.70
C ARG A 246 17.49 19.64 19.08
N TYR A 247 18.12 20.78 19.30
CA TYR A 247 18.01 21.51 20.57
C TYR A 247 16.56 21.94 20.86
N LEU A 248 15.85 22.50 19.87
CA LEU A 248 14.44 22.86 20.04
C LEU A 248 13.57 21.63 20.37
N ARG A 249 13.85 20.47 19.77
CA ARG A 249 13.16 19.22 20.07
C ARG A 249 13.46 18.69 21.48
N GLU A 250 14.67 18.87 21.98
CA GLU A 250 15.08 18.50 23.35
C GLU A 250 14.37 19.35 24.41
N LEU A 251 13.94 20.56 24.07
CA LEU A 251 13.20 21.45 24.98
C LEU A 251 11.69 21.18 25.02
N GLU A 252 11.11 20.57 23.98
CA GLU A 252 9.68 20.21 23.91
C GLU A 252 9.41 18.79 24.44
N ALA A 253 10.46 17.97 24.61
CA ALA A 253 10.39 16.59 25.10
C ALA A 253 10.34 16.51 26.62
#